data_AF-A0A354B8H2-F1
#
_entry.id   AF-A0A354B8H2-F1
#
_cell.length_a   1.000
_cell.length_b   1.000
_cell.length_c   1.000
_cell.angle_alpha   90.00
_cell.angle_beta   90.00
_cell.angle_gamma   90.00
#
_symmetry.space_group_name_H-M   'P 1'
#
loop_
_entity.id
_entity.type
_entity.pdbx_description
1 polymer ?
#
loop_
_entity_poly.entity_id
_entity_poly.type
_entity_poly.pdbx_seq_one_letter_code
_entity_poly.pdbx_strand_id
1 'polypeptide(L)'
;MTGTADREGIPLSDPTVPIDPEQAARALGRTLAAKHTAVPTTDGRVDLAVFASVVRATAEAEDDAIFDSGPYLDRSRHEMARLAVDTVAALPESEVAEVAITPGFDLGMVELQRDGSVLVLGDTVAGDRHLDLARAAVALALRFGPAVVAPFLDAYGLDDIDVRRLDTCQLLGSVAEEVGVAEPVVAP
;
A
#
# COMPACT_ATOMS: atom_id res chain seq x y z
N MET A 1 -34.23 10.24 16.31
CA MET A 1 -33.53 9.04 16.79
C MET A 1 -32.64 8.54 15.65
N THR A 2 -31.35 8.85 15.74
CA THR A 2 -30.16 8.03 15.43
C THR A 2 -29.00 9.00 15.63
N GLY A 3 -28.43 8.98 16.83
CA GLY A 3 -27.30 9.83 17.17
C GLY A 3 -26.12 9.50 16.26
N THR A 4 -25.53 10.54 15.69
CA THR A 4 -24.15 10.54 15.20
C THR A 4 -23.24 10.35 16.42
N ALA A 5 -23.07 9.10 16.84
CA ALA A 5 -22.10 8.74 17.86
C ALA A 5 -20.71 8.90 17.23
N ASP A 6 -20.06 10.03 17.51
CA ASP A 6 -18.70 10.08 18.06
C ASP A 6 -17.76 8.96 17.58
N ARG A 7 -17.42 8.95 16.29
CA ARG A 7 -16.31 8.13 15.77
C ARG A 7 -15.03 8.95 15.82
N GLU A 8 -14.47 9.08 17.02
CA GLU A 8 -13.10 9.53 17.21
C GLU A 8 -12.19 8.29 17.28
N GLY A 9 -11.88 7.73 16.11
CA GLY A 9 -10.72 6.84 15.99
C GLY A 9 -9.43 7.67 16.06
N ILE A 10 -8.33 7.06 16.51
CA ILE A 10 -7.01 7.73 16.49
C ILE A 10 -6.22 7.18 15.31
N PRO A 11 -5.62 8.03 14.44
CA PRO A 11 -4.78 7.56 13.35
C PRO A 11 -3.63 6.68 13.86
N LEU A 12 -3.39 5.56 13.19
CA LEU A 12 -2.36 4.59 13.55
C LEU A 12 -0.95 5.15 13.30
N SER A 13 -0.84 6.17 12.46
CA SER A 13 0.38 6.96 12.26
C SER A 13 0.76 7.81 13.47
N ASP A 14 -0.16 8.08 14.41
CA ASP A 14 0.12 8.93 15.57
C ASP A 14 1.23 8.30 16.45
N PRO A 15 2.38 8.99 16.63
CA PRO A 15 3.51 8.48 17.39
C PRO A 15 3.23 8.36 18.90
N THR A 16 2.22 9.08 19.41
CA THR A 16 1.92 9.21 20.83
C THR A 16 0.98 8.15 21.36
N VAL A 17 0.32 7.39 20.48
CA VAL A 17 -0.63 6.35 20.87
C VAL A 17 0.12 5.14 21.46
N PRO A 18 -0.18 4.77 22.72
CA PRO A 18 0.41 3.57 23.32
C PRO A 18 -0.30 2.33 22.77
N ILE A 19 0.26 1.77 21.70
CA ILE A 19 -0.24 0.56 21.05
C ILE A 19 0.84 -0.53 21.04
N ASP A 20 0.40 -1.79 21.22
CA ASP A 20 1.25 -2.95 20.94
C ASP A 20 1.45 -3.07 19.42
N PRO A 21 2.68 -2.89 18.91
CA PRO A 21 2.95 -2.87 17.48
C PRO A 21 2.57 -4.17 16.77
N GLU A 22 2.73 -5.32 17.44
CA GLU A 22 2.37 -6.61 16.83
C GLU A 22 0.84 -6.74 16.73
N GLN A 23 0.11 -6.33 17.76
CA GLN A 23 -1.36 -6.34 17.72
C GLN A 23 -1.91 -5.41 16.65
N ALA A 24 -1.32 -4.21 16.50
CA ALA A 24 -1.66 -3.26 15.44
C ALA A 24 -1.49 -3.88 14.05
N ALA A 25 -0.32 -4.46 13.79
CA ALA A 25 0.01 -5.12 12.54
C ALA A 25 -0.95 -6.28 12.24
N ARG A 26 -1.22 -7.14 13.23
CA ARG A 26 -2.17 -8.26 13.07
C ARG A 26 -3.60 -7.76 12.82
N ALA A 27 -4.02 -6.69 13.47
CA ALA A 27 -5.34 -6.10 13.27
C ALA A 27 -5.48 -5.55 11.85
N LEU A 28 -4.47 -4.80 11.36
CA LEU A 28 -4.46 -4.28 10.00
C LEU A 28 -4.46 -5.40 8.96
N GLY A 29 -3.67 -6.46 9.16
CA GLY A 29 -3.67 -7.64 8.29
C GLY A 29 -5.05 -8.25 8.12
N ARG A 30 -5.76 -8.50 9.24
CA ARG A 30 -7.14 -9.01 9.21
C ARG A 30 -8.12 -8.05 8.55
N THR A 31 -7.99 -6.74 8.80
CA THR A 31 -8.87 -5.73 8.20
C THR A 31 -8.68 -5.66 6.69
N LEU A 32 -7.44 -5.69 6.19
CA LEU A 32 -7.17 -5.76 4.75
C LEU A 32 -7.66 -7.07 4.13
N ALA A 33 -7.53 -8.20 4.83
CA ALA A 33 -8.08 -9.47 4.36
C ALA A 33 -9.59 -9.40 4.18
N ALA A 34 -10.31 -8.87 5.17
CA ALA A 34 -11.76 -8.69 5.09
C ALA A 34 -12.13 -7.74 3.93
N LYS A 35 -11.42 -6.62 3.81
CA LYS A 35 -11.62 -5.64 2.73
C LYS A 35 -11.40 -6.23 1.34
N HIS A 36 -10.35 -7.03 1.15
CA HIS A 36 -10.03 -7.66 -0.13
C HIS A 36 -11.03 -8.75 -0.56
N THR A 37 -11.98 -9.12 0.30
CA THR A 37 -13.12 -9.97 -0.06
C THR A 37 -14.40 -9.19 -0.39
N ALA A 38 -14.38 -7.87 -0.22
CA ALA A 38 -15.51 -6.99 -0.49
C ALA A 38 -15.51 -6.49 -1.94
N VAL A 39 -16.64 -5.92 -2.34
CA VAL A 39 -16.80 -5.24 -3.63
C VAL A 39 -16.21 -3.83 -3.52
N PRO A 40 -15.44 -3.34 -4.52
CA PRO A 40 -14.97 -1.95 -4.55
C PRO A 40 -16.12 -0.94 -4.42
N THR A 41 -15.85 0.21 -3.78
CA THR A 41 -16.86 1.26 -3.55
C THR A 41 -16.99 2.23 -4.72
N THR A 42 -16.04 2.22 -5.65
CA THR A 42 -16.03 3.08 -6.84
C THR A 42 -15.80 2.27 -8.11
N ASP A 43 -16.37 2.77 -9.21
CA ASP A 43 -16.11 2.24 -10.54
C ASP A 43 -14.74 2.73 -11.01
N GLY A 44 -13.78 1.82 -11.13
CA GLY A 44 -12.44 2.11 -11.58
C GLY A 44 -11.44 1.05 -11.13
N ARG A 45 -10.25 1.09 -11.72
CA ARG A 45 -9.18 0.16 -11.39
C ARG A 45 -7.80 0.81 -11.36
N VAL A 46 -6.92 0.30 -10.50
CA VAL A 46 -5.49 0.55 -10.59
C VAL A 46 -4.85 -0.61 -11.33
N ASP A 47 -4.22 -0.30 -12.46
CA ASP A 47 -3.44 -1.24 -13.24
C ASP A 47 -1.95 -1.01 -13.01
N LEU A 48 -1.20 -2.06 -12.64
CA LEU A 48 0.22 -1.95 -12.32
C LEU A 48 1.08 -1.51 -13.51
N ALA A 49 0.74 -1.94 -14.74
CA ALA A 49 1.51 -1.57 -15.93
C ALA A 49 1.28 -0.09 -16.29
N VAL A 50 0.04 0.39 -16.14
CA VAL A 50 -0.27 1.82 -16.29
C VAL A 50 0.43 2.64 -15.22
N PHE A 51 0.37 2.20 -13.95
CA PHE A 51 1.03 2.88 -12.84
C PHE A 51 2.54 2.99 -13.07
N ALA A 52 3.21 1.88 -13.40
CA ALA A 52 4.64 1.87 -13.70
C ALA A 52 5.00 2.79 -14.88
N SER A 53 4.15 2.83 -15.92
CA SER A 53 4.36 3.71 -17.07
C SER A 53 4.27 5.19 -16.69
N VAL A 54 3.31 5.57 -15.84
CA VAL A 54 3.18 6.96 -15.34
C VAL A 54 4.38 7.32 -14.46
N VAL A 55 4.79 6.44 -13.54
CA VAL A 55 5.97 6.65 -12.69
C VAL A 55 7.22 6.90 -13.54
N ARG A 56 7.44 6.07 -14.56
CA ARG A 56 8.56 6.23 -15.49
C ARG A 56 8.49 7.56 -16.25
N ALA A 57 7.33 7.88 -16.83
CA ALA A 57 7.17 9.11 -17.59
C ALA A 57 7.42 10.36 -16.73
N THR A 58 6.95 10.37 -15.48
CA THR A 58 7.22 11.46 -14.53
C THR A 58 8.69 11.54 -14.17
N ALA A 59 9.34 10.42 -13.86
CA ALA A 59 10.76 10.38 -13.55
C ALA A 59 11.60 10.94 -14.71
N GLU A 60 11.33 10.51 -15.94
CA GLU A 60 12.06 10.94 -17.15
C GLU A 60 11.80 12.42 -17.54
N ALA A 61 10.74 13.04 -17.03
CA ALA A 61 10.43 14.46 -17.29
C ALA A 61 11.23 15.43 -16.40
N GLU A 62 11.84 14.93 -15.33
CA GLU A 62 12.65 15.72 -14.39
C GLU A 62 14.16 15.47 -14.59
N ASP A 63 14.99 16.38 -14.05
CA ASP A 63 16.42 16.13 -13.92
C ASP A 63 16.64 14.88 -13.05
N ASP A 64 17.59 14.03 -13.44
CA ASP A 64 17.84 12.75 -12.77
C ASP A 64 18.42 12.95 -11.36
N ALA A 65 17.53 13.14 -10.40
CA ALA A 65 17.84 13.24 -9.00
C ALA A 65 18.18 11.86 -8.40
N ILE A 66 18.88 11.90 -7.27
CA ILE A 66 19.20 10.71 -6.48
C ILE A 66 18.27 10.59 -5.29
N PHE A 67 17.97 9.36 -4.88
CA PHE A 67 17.35 9.10 -3.58
C PHE A 67 18.29 9.53 -2.46
N ASP A 68 17.78 10.32 -1.51
CA ASP A 68 18.55 10.87 -0.38
C ASP A 68 18.41 10.06 0.92
N SER A 69 17.56 9.02 0.89
CA SER A 69 17.21 8.21 2.05
C SER A 69 16.60 6.86 1.65
N GLY A 70 16.32 6.02 2.64
CA GLY A 70 15.66 4.73 2.44
C GLY A 70 16.55 3.65 1.78
N PRO A 71 15.94 2.56 1.30
CA PRO A 71 16.67 1.39 0.78
C PRO A 71 17.39 1.65 -0.56
N TYR A 72 17.08 2.76 -1.23
CA TYR A 72 17.62 3.13 -2.54
C TYR A 72 18.57 4.33 -2.49
N LEU A 73 19.05 4.69 -1.29
CA LEU A 73 20.04 5.76 -1.10
C LEU A 73 21.16 5.71 -2.18
N ASP A 74 21.48 6.88 -2.73
CA ASP A 74 22.48 7.08 -3.79
C ASP A 74 22.13 6.47 -5.16
N ARG A 75 20.90 5.97 -5.36
CA ARG A 75 20.41 5.50 -6.67
C ARG A 75 19.71 6.61 -7.45
N SER A 76 19.82 6.54 -8.77
CA SER A 76 19.14 7.45 -9.70
C SER A 76 17.63 7.17 -9.75
N ARG A 77 16.80 8.22 -9.74
CA ARG A 77 15.34 8.08 -9.93
C ARG A 77 15.02 7.47 -11.30
N HIS A 78 15.76 7.82 -12.35
CA HIS A 78 15.60 7.22 -13.68
C HIS A 78 15.99 5.73 -13.70
N GLU A 79 17.04 5.32 -12.98
CA GLU A 79 17.44 3.91 -12.83
C GLU A 79 16.32 3.12 -12.13
N MET A 80 15.84 3.62 -10.98
CA MET A 80 14.84 2.92 -10.19
C MET A 80 13.47 2.88 -10.87
N ALA A 81 13.06 3.93 -11.59
CA ALA A 81 11.83 3.93 -12.37
C ALA A 81 11.86 2.94 -13.54
N ARG A 82 13.01 2.80 -14.22
CA ARG A 82 13.19 1.74 -15.23
C ARG A 82 13.12 0.36 -14.61
N LEU A 83 13.79 0.16 -13.47
CA LEU A 83 13.72 -1.11 -12.75
C LEU A 83 12.29 -1.46 -12.33
N ALA A 84 11.50 -0.49 -11.86
CA ALA A 84 10.09 -0.71 -11.49
C ALA A 84 9.24 -1.14 -12.69
N VAL A 85 9.46 -0.56 -13.87
CA VAL A 85 8.79 -1.00 -15.11
C VAL A 85 9.23 -2.41 -15.49
N ASP A 86 10.53 -2.70 -15.43
CA ASP A 86 11.07 -4.01 -15.80
C ASP A 86 10.57 -5.12 -14.86
N THR A 87 10.44 -4.85 -13.55
CA THR A 87 9.92 -5.82 -12.58
C THR A 87 8.43 -6.07 -12.78
N VAL A 88 7.62 -5.03 -13.03
CA VAL A 88 6.20 -5.17 -13.36
C VAL A 88 6.00 -5.96 -14.65
N ALA A 89 6.77 -5.64 -15.70
CA ALA A 89 6.69 -6.33 -16.98
C ALA A 89 7.12 -7.81 -16.90
N ALA A 90 7.94 -8.16 -15.91
CA ALA A 90 8.42 -9.53 -15.69
C ALA A 90 7.53 -10.36 -14.75
N LEU A 91 6.43 -9.78 -14.23
CA LEU A 91 5.45 -10.54 -13.44
C LEU A 91 4.70 -11.53 -14.34
N PRO A 92 4.42 -12.76 -13.86
CA PRO A 92 3.59 -13.69 -14.62
C PRO A 92 2.19 -13.10 -14.88
N GLU A 93 1.65 -13.35 -16.07
CA GLU A 93 0.27 -13.03 -16.46
C GLU A 93 -0.80 -13.82 -15.67
N SER A 94 -0.41 -14.54 -14.62
CA SER A 94 -1.33 -15.24 -13.71
C SER A 94 -2.51 -14.35 -13.38
N GLU A 95 -3.73 -14.89 -13.51
CA GLU A 95 -4.99 -14.26 -13.10
C GLU A 95 -4.97 -14.03 -11.59
N VAL A 96 -4.35 -12.94 -11.15
CA VAL A 96 -4.54 -12.44 -9.80
C VAL A 96 -5.89 -11.75 -9.81
N ALA A 97 -6.82 -12.28 -9.01
CA ALA A 97 -8.13 -11.68 -8.84
C ALA A 97 -7.96 -10.23 -8.35
N GLU A 98 -8.54 -9.28 -9.07
CA GLU A 98 -8.62 -7.89 -8.61
C GLU A 98 -9.54 -7.84 -7.39
N VAL A 99 -9.11 -7.08 -6.38
CA VAL A 99 -9.81 -6.90 -5.11
C VAL A 99 -10.03 -5.42 -4.83
N ALA A 100 -10.83 -5.10 -3.81
CA ALA A 100 -11.01 -3.73 -3.34
C ALA A 100 -9.75 -3.22 -2.60
N ILE A 101 -8.92 -2.41 -3.26
CA ILE A 101 -7.73 -1.78 -2.68
C ILE A 101 -7.98 -0.30 -2.36
N THR A 102 -7.12 0.33 -1.54
CA THR A 102 -7.18 1.77 -1.25
C THR A 102 -6.01 2.49 -1.92
N PRO A 103 -6.24 3.27 -2.99
CA PRO A 103 -5.21 4.12 -3.58
C PRO A 103 -4.66 5.13 -2.56
N GLY A 104 -3.36 5.42 -2.62
CA GLY A 104 -2.72 6.34 -1.68
C GLY A 104 -2.70 5.86 -0.22
N PHE A 105 -2.83 4.55 0.02
CA PHE A 105 -2.82 3.99 1.38
C PHE A 105 -1.64 4.49 2.22
N ASP A 106 -1.95 5.03 3.41
CA ASP A 106 -0.98 5.34 4.46
C ASP A 106 -1.57 5.01 5.86
N LEU A 107 -0.74 5.05 6.91
CA LEU A 107 -1.20 4.80 8.29
C LEU A 107 -2.04 5.94 8.90
N GLY A 108 -2.07 7.12 8.29
CA GLY A 108 -2.98 8.20 8.65
C GLY A 108 -4.44 7.89 8.27
N MET A 109 -4.64 7.04 7.26
CA MET A 109 -5.95 6.51 6.86
C MET A 109 -6.42 5.32 7.71
N VAL A 110 -5.59 4.82 8.62
CA VAL A 110 -5.94 3.69 9.49
C VAL A 110 -6.30 4.22 10.87
N GLU A 111 -7.54 4.04 11.30
CA GLU A 111 -7.98 4.46 12.62
C GLU A 111 -8.03 3.30 13.61
N LEU A 112 -7.34 3.43 14.73
CA LEU A 112 -7.54 2.60 15.91
C LEU A 112 -8.83 3.00 16.61
N GLN A 113 -9.73 2.03 16.76
CA GLN A 113 -11.00 2.20 17.46
C GLN A 113 -10.84 1.90 18.95
N ARG A 114 -11.78 2.40 19.78
CA ARG A 114 -11.75 2.23 21.25
C ARG A 114 -11.79 0.76 21.71
N ASP A 115 -12.33 -0.13 20.87
CA ASP A 115 -12.40 -1.57 21.13
C ASP A 115 -11.14 -2.34 20.68
N GLY A 116 -10.12 -1.63 20.17
CA GLY A 116 -8.87 -2.21 19.66
C GLY A 116 -8.97 -2.73 18.22
N SER A 117 -10.12 -2.61 17.57
CA SER A 117 -10.23 -2.86 16.12
C SER A 117 -9.58 -1.73 15.32
N VAL A 118 -9.25 -2.01 14.05
CA VAL A 118 -8.74 -0.99 13.12
C VAL A 118 -9.66 -0.86 11.93
N LEU A 119 -9.87 0.38 11.51
CA LEU A 119 -10.66 0.75 10.34
C LEU A 119 -9.73 1.38 9.30
N VAL A 120 -9.81 0.95 8.05
CA VAL A 120 -9.14 1.62 6.93
C VAL A 120 -10.15 2.55 6.27
N LEU A 121 -9.86 3.84 6.27
CA LEU A 121 -10.66 4.88 5.64
C LEU A 121 -10.35 4.98 4.14
N GLY A 122 -11.16 5.76 3.42
CA GLY A 122 -10.98 6.06 2.00
C GLY A 122 -11.82 5.19 1.08
N ASP A 123 -11.98 5.68 -0.14
CA ASP A 123 -12.64 4.93 -1.21
C ASP A 123 -11.78 3.75 -1.67
N THR A 124 -12.45 2.76 -2.25
CA THR A 124 -11.81 1.57 -2.78
C THR A 124 -12.11 1.40 -4.26
N VAL A 125 -11.10 0.92 -4.99
CA VAL A 125 -11.15 0.60 -6.43
C VAL A 125 -10.73 -0.85 -6.62
N ALA A 126 -11.00 -1.41 -7.80
CA ALA A 126 -10.45 -2.71 -8.17
C ALA A 126 -8.92 -2.60 -8.37
N GLY A 127 -8.16 -3.59 -7.93
CA GLY A 127 -6.74 -3.64 -8.21
C GLY A 127 -6.03 -4.82 -7.56
N ASP A 128 -4.71 -4.81 -7.68
CA ASP A 128 -3.87 -5.87 -7.12
C ASP A 128 -3.73 -5.73 -5.60
N ARG A 129 -4.14 -6.75 -4.85
CA ARG A 129 -3.99 -6.84 -3.40
C ARG A 129 -2.56 -6.57 -2.90
N HIS A 130 -1.55 -6.93 -3.70
CA HIS A 130 -0.14 -6.75 -3.32
C HIS A 130 0.26 -5.28 -3.26
N LEU A 131 -0.46 -4.39 -3.95
CA LEU A 131 -0.23 -2.94 -3.84
C LEU A 131 -0.58 -2.43 -2.45
N ASP A 132 -1.78 -2.77 -1.97
CA ASP A 132 -2.25 -2.40 -0.62
C ASP A 132 -1.36 -3.05 0.46
N LEU A 133 -1.01 -4.33 0.29
CA LEU A 133 -0.12 -5.04 1.21
C LEU A 133 1.29 -4.45 1.24
N ALA A 134 1.85 -4.08 0.09
CA ALA A 134 3.17 -3.46 -0.01
C ALA A 134 3.20 -2.12 0.74
N ARG A 135 2.21 -1.25 0.49
CA ARG A 135 2.07 0.05 1.15
C ARG A 135 1.91 -0.11 2.66
N ALA A 136 1.03 -1.00 3.10
CA ALA A 136 0.81 -1.29 4.52
C ALA A 136 2.07 -1.85 5.20
N ALA A 137 2.77 -2.79 4.57
CA ALA A 137 4.00 -3.36 5.12
C ALA A 137 5.10 -2.30 5.30
N VAL A 138 5.32 -1.45 4.29
CA VAL A 138 6.30 -0.35 4.36
C VAL A 138 5.91 0.63 5.46
N ALA A 139 4.66 1.07 5.50
CA ALA A 139 4.21 2.06 6.48
C ALA A 139 4.27 1.52 7.92
N LEU A 140 3.91 0.25 8.14
CA LEU A 140 4.10 -0.43 9.42
C LEU A 140 5.58 -0.54 9.80
N ALA A 141 6.44 -0.92 8.86
CA ALA A 141 7.88 -1.04 9.11
C ALA A 141 8.51 0.30 9.48
N LEU A 142 8.10 1.40 8.83
CA LEU A 142 8.57 2.75 9.16
C LEU A 142 8.08 3.20 10.55
N ARG A 143 6.84 2.89 10.92
CA ARG A 143 6.24 3.33 12.19
C ARG A 143 6.65 2.51 13.40
N PHE A 144 6.80 1.19 13.22
CA PHE A 144 6.94 0.22 14.31
C PHE A 144 8.19 -0.66 14.21
N GLY A 145 8.93 -0.57 13.10
CA GLY A 145 10.08 -1.41 12.80
C GLY A 145 9.72 -2.66 12.00
N PRO A 146 10.70 -3.27 11.28
CA PRO A 146 10.43 -4.35 10.33
C PRO A 146 9.90 -5.65 10.96
N ALA A 147 10.09 -5.84 12.27
CA ALA A 147 9.66 -7.04 12.98
C ALA A 147 8.13 -7.27 12.94
N VAL A 148 7.34 -6.22 12.71
CA VAL A 148 5.87 -6.34 12.67
C VAL A 148 5.32 -6.78 11.30
N VAL A 149 6.15 -6.78 10.26
CA VAL A 149 5.71 -7.12 8.89
C VAL A 149 5.27 -8.58 8.78
N ALA A 150 6.01 -9.50 9.39
CA ALA A 150 5.64 -10.92 9.38
C ALA A 150 4.29 -11.17 10.12
N PRO A 151 4.07 -10.70 11.36
CA PRO A 151 2.75 -10.77 12.00
C PRO A 151 1.60 -10.15 11.20
N PHE A 152 1.86 -9.07 10.45
CA PHE A 152 0.89 -8.46 9.55
C PHE A 152 0.51 -9.40 8.39
N LEU A 153 1.48 -9.92 7.65
CA LEU A 153 1.26 -10.81 6.52
C LEU A 153 0.64 -12.15 6.97
N ASP A 154 1.09 -12.71 8.09
CA ASP A 154 0.53 -13.92 8.70
C ASP A 154 -0.95 -13.73 9.05
N ALA A 155 -1.31 -12.56 9.59
CA ALA A 155 -2.69 -12.25 9.97
C ALA A 155 -3.58 -11.92 8.77
N TYR A 156 -3.01 -11.45 7.66
CA TYR A 156 -3.73 -11.28 6.40
C TYR A 156 -4.22 -12.62 5.85
N GLY A 157 -3.37 -13.66 5.88
CA GLY A 157 -3.79 -15.06 5.82
C GLY A 157 -4.51 -15.54 4.55
N LEU A 158 -4.61 -14.72 3.50
CA LEU A 158 -5.19 -15.12 2.20
C LEU A 158 -4.10 -15.66 1.27
N ASP A 159 -4.10 -16.99 1.08
CA ASP A 159 -3.22 -17.78 0.19
C ASP A 159 -1.71 -17.55 0.37
N ASP A 160 -0.89 -18.25 -0.43
CA ASP A 160 0.52 -17.90 -0.60
C ASP A 160 0.62 -16.50 -1.22
N ILE A 161 1.06 -15.53 -0.42
CA ILE A 161 1.39 -14.18 -0.90
C ILE A 161 2.54 -14.32 -1.89
N ASP A 162 2.36 -13.86 -3.12
CA ASP A 162 3.43 -13.84 -4.11
C ASP A 162 4.46 -12.79 -3.69
N VAL A 163 5.55 -13.24 -3.07
CA VAL A 163 6.62 -12.38 -2.56
C VAL A 163 7.24 -11.56 -3.69
N ARG A 164 7.36 -12.11 -4.91
CA ARG A 164 7.94 -11.37 -6.04
C ARG A 164 7.03 -10.22 -6.47
N ARG A 165 5.71 -10.45 -6.46
CA ARG A 165 4.71 -9.42 -6.75
C ARG A 165 4.64 -8.37 -5.62
N LEU A 166 4.75 -8.80 -4.37
CA LEU A 166 4.85 -7.91 -3.22
C LEU A 166 6.07 -6.99 -3.32
N ASP A 167 7.26 -7.54 -3.58
CA ASP A 167 8.50 -6.77 -3.76
C ASP A 167 8.40 -5.79 -4.93
N THR A 168 7.77 -6.23 -6.03
CA THR A 168 7.51 -5.38 -7.21
C THR A 168 6.61 -4.19 -6.86
N CYS A 169 5.53 -4.43 -6.11
CA CYS A 169 4.64 -3.36 -5.64
C CYS A 169 5.32 -2.42 -4.63
N GLN A 170 6.19 -2.95 -3.76
CA GLN A 170 6.98 -2.13 -2.83
C GLN A 170 7.94 -1.20 -3.59
N LEU A 171 8.70 -1.74 -4.55
CA LEU A 171 9.58 -0.95 -5.40
C LEU A 171 8.80 0.13 -6.15
N LEU A 172 7.74 -0.25 -6.85
CA LEU A 172 6.93 0.70 -7.62
C LEU A 172 6.37 1.81 -6.72
N GLY A 173 5.83 1.45 -5.55
CA GLY A 173 5.26 2.40 -4.61
C GLY A 173 6.29 3.38 -4.05
N SER A 174 7.49 2.90 -3.67
CA SER A 174 8.58 3.76 -3.18
C SER A 174 9.09 4.72 -4.26
N VAL A 175 9.23 4.25 -5.50
CA VAL A 175 9.65 5.15 -6.60
C VAL A 175 8.56 6.17 -6.90
N ALA A 176 7.29 5.74 -6.94
CA ALA A 176 6.17 6.63 -7.18
C ALA A 176 6.08 7.76 -6.15
N GLU A 177 6.28 7.45 -4.86
CA GLU A 177 6.30 8.44 -3.79
C GLU A 177 7.44 9.46 -3.98
N GLU A 178 8.64 8.98 -4.30
CA GLU A 178 9.82 9.83 -4.53
C GLU A 178 9.64 10.79 -5.72
N VAL A 179 8.92 10.36 -6.77
CA VAL A 179 8.63 11.20 -7.96
C VAL A 179 7.28 11.91 -7.89
N GLY A 180 6.59 11.87 -6.75
CA GLY A 180 5.32 12.59 -6.53
C GLY A 180 4.12 12.06 -7.33
N VAL A 181 4.10 10.76 -7.62
CA VAL A 181 3.03 10.10 -8.38
C VAL A 181 2.15 9.26 -7.45
N ALA A 182 0.84 9.53 -7.47
CA ALA A 182 -0.18 8.68 -6.86
C ALA A 182 -0.63 7.57 -7.83
N GLU A 183 -1.21 6.48 -7.30
CA GLU A 183 -1.77 5.40 -8.12
C GLU A 183 -2.86 5.95 -9.08
N PRO A 184 -2.68 5.82 -10.42
CA PRO A 184 -3.68 6.28 -11.37
C PRO A 184 -4.90 5.36 -11.35
N VAL A 185 -6.08 5.93 -11.12
CA VAL A 185 -7.36 5.22 -11.24
C VAL A 185 -7.87 5.37 -12.67
N VAL A 186 -7.92 4.24 -13.38
CA VAL A 186 -8.43 4.17 -14.75
C VAL A 186 -9.92 3.89 -14.69
N ALA A 187 -10.71 4.63 -15.49
CA ALA A 187 -12.12 4.35 -15.68
C ALA A 187 -12.32 2.97 -16.34
N PRO A 188 -13.45 2.28 -16.10
CA PRO A 188 -13.74 0.96 -16.66
C PRO A 188 -13.74 0.92 -18.20
#